data_AF-A0A1C5Q817-F1
#
_entry.id   AF-A0A1C5Q817-F1
#
_cell.length_a   1.000
_cell.length_b   1.000
_cell.length_c   1.000
_cell.angle_alpha   90.00
_cell.angle_beta   90.00
_cell.angle_gamma   90.00
#
_symmetry.space_group_name_H-M   'P 1'
#
loop_
_entity.id
_entity.type
_entity.pdbx_description
1 polymer ?
#
loop_
_entity_poly.entity_id
_entity_poly.type
_entity_poly.pdbx_seq_one_letter_code
_entity_poly.pdbx_strand_id
1 'polypeptide(L)' 'MASKCMLTTVDNPFDPFEQFTSWFMFDEEKGYHTCSYLGRIARTSDQLSEEENELENERAIDEILKYDFRNIYKKVVQKT' A
#
# COMPACT_ATOMS: atom_id res chain seq x y z
N MET A 1 19.00 -3.65 3.73
CA MET A 1 18.01 -4.45 3.00
C MET A 1 16.76 -3.60 2.95
N ALA A 2 16.40 -3.13 1.75
CA ALA A 2 15.14 -2.43 1.55
C ALA A 2 14.00 -3.42 1.77
N SER A 3 13.02 -3.05 2.59
CA SER A 3 11.84 -3.88 2.84
C SER A 3 10.68 -3.36 2.01
N LYS A 4 10.11 -4.21 1.16
CA LYS A 4 8.95 -3.83 0.33
C LYS A 4 7.71 -3.70 1.21
N CYS A 5 7.01 -2.58 1.09
CA CYS A 5 5.80 -2.28 1.86
C CYS A 5 4.58 -2.18 0.93
N MET A 6 3.43 -2.69 1.38
CA MET A 6 2.14 -2.48 0.71
C MET A 6 1.07 -2.04 1.72
N LEU A 7 0.11 -1.25 1.22
CA LEU A 7 -1.09 -0.87 1.94
C LEU A 7 -2.18 -1.92 1.67
N THR A 8 -2.85 -2.37 2.72
CA THR A 8 -4.05 -3.20 2.63
C THR A 8 -5.11 -2.69 3.60
N THR A 9 -6.32 -3.25 3.55
CA THR A 9 -7.33 -3.04 4.59
C THR A 9 -7.33 -4.18 5.60
N VAL A 10 -7.82 -3.91 6.81
CA VAL A 10 -7.85 -4.88 7.93
C VAL A 10 -8.76 -6.08 7.62
N ASP A 11 -9.78 -5.89 6.79
CA ASP A 11 -10.78 -6.90 6.43
C ASP A 11 -10.45 -7.67 5.14
N ASN A 12 -9.42 -7.28 4.40
CA ASN A 12 -9.02 -7.98 3.18
C ASN A 12 -8.30 -9.30 3.56
N PRO A 13 -8.85 -10.47 3.18
CA PRO A 13 -8.30 -11.76 3.59
C PRO A 13 -7.12 -12.22 2.73
N PHE A 14 -6.80 -11.50 1.66
CA PHE A 14 -5.79 -11.89 0.68
C PHE A 14 -4.45 -11.21 0.96
N ASP A 15 -3.36 -11.93 0.72
CA ASP A 15 -2.02 -11.35 0.77
C ASP A 15 -1.81 -10.45 -0.47
N PRO A 16 -1.50 -9.15 -0.32
CA PRO A 16 -1.33 -8.26 -1.47
C PRO A 16 -0.06 -8.55 -2.29
N PHE A 17 0.93 -9.26 -1.74
CA PHE A 17 2.14 -9.65 -2.47
C PHE A 17 1.91 -10.93 -3.29
N GLU A 18 1.29 -11.96 -2.70
CA GLU A 18 1.13 -13.27 -3.35
C GLU A 18 -0.21 -13.44 -4.09
N GLN A 19 -1.25 -12.75 -3.64
CA GLN A 19 -2.63 -12.89 -4.11
C GLN A 19 -3.20 -11.57 -4.62
N PHE A 20 -2.37 -10.76 -5.28
CA PHE A 20 -2.71 -9.39 -5.70
C PHE A 20 -4.05 -9.28 -6.44
N THR A 21 -4.35 -10.19 -7.38
CA THR A 21 -5.62 -10.13 -8.13
C THR A 21 -6.84 -10.26 -7.22
N SER A 22 -6.84 -11.25 -6.32
CA SER A 22 -7.96 -11.44 -5.37
C SER A 22 -8.04 -10.31 -4.37
N TRP A 23 -6.88 -9.84 -3.90
CA TRP A 23 -6.76 -8.68 -3.02
C TRP A 23 -7.37 -7.43 -3.67
N PHE A 24 -7.01 -7.14 -4.92
CA PHE A 24 -7.47 -5.96 -5.67
C PHE A 24 -8.97 -6.03 -5.98
N MET A 25 -9.48 -7.20 -6.37
CA MET A 25 -10.92 -7.40 -6.60
C MET A 25 -11.73 -7.15 -5.33
N PHE A 26 -11.30 -7.68 -4.18
CA PHE A 26 -11.96 -7.41 -2.90
C PHE A 26 -11.95 -5.91 -2.57
N ASP A 27 -10.81 -5.25 -2.77
CA ASP A 27 -10.62 -3.83 -2.48
C ASP A 27 -11.55 -2.94 -3.33
N GLU A 28 -11.66 -3.23 -4.64
CA GLU A 28 -12.55 -2.54 -5.57
C GLU A 28 -14.03 -2.82 -5.29
N GLU A 29 -14.41 -4.08 -5.00
CA GLU A 29 -15.80 -4.44 -4.65
C GLU A 29 -16.28 -3.75 -3.36
N LYS A 30 -15.37 -3.54 -2.40
CA LYS A 30 -15.65 -2.79 -1.17
C LYS A 30 -15.61 -1.28 -1.35
N GLY A 31 -15.09 -0.79 -2.47
CA GLY A 31 -14.94 0.62 -2.77
C GLY A 31 -13.84 1.31 -1.98
N TYR A 32 -12.83 0.57 -1.50
CA TYR A 32 -11.70 1.15 -0.78
C TYR A 32 -10.72 1.88 -1.72
N HIS A 33 -10.53 1.35 -2.94
CA HIS A 33 -9.66 1.91 -3.98
C HIS A 33 -8.24 2.21 -3.46
N THR A 34 -7.68 1.29 -2.68
CA THR A 34 -6.44 1.44 -1.90
C THR A 34 -5.25 1.79 -2.79
N CYS A 35 -5.10 1.17 -3.98
CA CYS A 35 -4.05 1.53 -4.94
C CYS A 35 -4.17 2.97 -5.42
N SER A 36 -5.39 3.40 -5.79
CA SER A 36 -5.65 4.76 -6.25
C SER A 36 -5.45 5.79 -5.13
N TYR A 37 -5.79 5.43 -3.90
CA TYR A 37 -5.58 6.29 -2.74
C TYR A 37 -4.09 6.47 -2.45
N LEU A 38 -3.32 5.38 -2.40
CA LEU A 38 -1.88 5.41 -2.23
C LEU A 38 -1.20 6.23 -3.34
N GLY A 39 -1.59 6.01 -4.60
CA GLY A 39 -1.04 6.72 -5.76
C GLY A 39 -1.27 8.24 -5.76
N ARG A 40 -2.25 8.75 -5.00
CA ARG A 40 -2.45 10.21 -4.81
C ARG A 40 -1.48 10.82 -3.80
N ILE A 41 -0.92 10.02 -2.91
CA ILE A 41 -0.07 10.47 -1.79
C ILE A 41 1.40 10.17 -2.07
N ALA A 42 1.68 9.03 -2.70
CA ALA A 42 3.01 8.65 -3.15
C ALA A 42 3.51 9.63 -4.23
N ARG A 43 4.77 10.06 -4.10
CA ARG A 43 5.43 10.99 -5.02
C ARG A 43 6.51 10.27 -5.81
N THR A 44 6.13 9.15 -6.42
CA THR A 44 7.02 8.34 -7.26
C THR A 44 7.30 9.01 -8.59
N SER A 45 8.40 8.64 -9.22
CA SER A 45 8.83 9.20 -10.52
C SER A 45 9.78 8.24 -11.22
N ASP A 46 9.72 8.23 -12.56
CA ASP A 46 10.67 7.50 -13.41
C ASP A 46 12.11 8.03 -13.32
N GLN A 47 12.29 9.20 -12.71
CA GLN A 47 13.62 9.80 -12.44
C GLN A 47 14.25 9.31 -11.12
N LEU A 48 13.46 8.68 -10.24
CA LEU A 48 13.93 8.12 -8.98
C LEU A 48 14.40 6.68 -9.18
N SER A 49 15.37 6.25 -8.37
CA SER A 49 15.73 4.82 -8.28
C SER A 49 14.57 3.97 -7.74
N GLU A 50 14.65 2.65 -7.93
CA GLU A 50 13.65 1.73 -7.36
C GLU A 50 13.59 1.87 -5.83
N GLU A 51 14.75 1.96 -5.16
CA GLU A 51 14.86 2.13 -3.71
C GLU A 51 14.24 3.45 -3.23
N GLU A 52 14.46 4.57 -3.94
CA GLU A 52 13.82 5.84 -3.61
C GLU A 52 12.30 5.80 -3.80
N ASN A 53 11.82 5.14 -4.86
CA ASN A 53 10.38 4.95 -5.07
C ASN A 53 9.76 4.05 -3.98
N GLU A 54 10.47 3.02 -3.52
CA GLU A 54 10.05 2.18 -2.40
C GLU A 54 9.96 2.96 -1.09
N LEU A 55 10.95 3.82 -0.81
CA LEU A 55 10.94 4.71 0.36
C LEU A 55 9.79 5.71 0.31
N GLU A 56 9.51 6.30 -0.86
CA GLU A 56 8.37 7.20 -1.03
C GLU A 56 7.03 6.48 -0.88
N ASN A 57 6.93 5.23 -1.35
CA ASN A 57 5.75 4.39 -1.11
C ASN A 57 5.56 4.09 0.37
N GLU A 58 6.61 3.71 1.10
CA GLU A 58 6.52 3.47 2.54
C GLU A 58 6.12 4.75 3.31
N ARG A 59 6.73 5.89 2.97
CA ARG A 59 6.37 7.20 3.54
C ARG A 59 4.89 7.52 3.33
N ALA A 60 4.37 7.29 2.12
CA ALA A 60 2.96 7.52 1.80
C ALA A 60 2.02 6.58 2.56
N ILE A 61 2.40 5.31 2.74
CA ILE A 61 1.66 4.35 3.56
C ILE A 61 1.60 4.82 5.02
N ASP A 62 2.74 5.24 5.58
CA ASP A 62 2.80 5.71 6.96
C ASP A 62 1.98 6.98 7.18
N GLU A 63 1.93 7.87 6.18
CA GLU A 63 1.06 9.04 6.20
C GLU A 63 -0.43 8.66 6.21
N ILE A 64 -0.84 7.70 5.38
CA ILE A 64 -2.21 7.17 5.38
C ILE A 64 -2.59 6.61 6.74
N LEU A 65 -1.73 5.77 7.33
CA LEU A 65 -1.98 5.17 8.64
C LEU A 65 -2.03 6.22 9.76
N LYS A 66 -1.18 7.25 9.71
CA LYS A 66 -1.17 8.34 10.69
C LYS A 66 -2.51 9.06 10.78
N TYR A 67 -3.22 9.18 9.66
CA TYR A 67 -4.51 9.88 9.58
C TYR A 67 -5.72 8.93 9.48
N ASP A 68 -5.54 7.61 9.61
CA ASP A 68 -6.60 6.62 9.60
C ASP A 68 -7.25 6.42 10.98
N PHE A 69 -8.09 7.37 11.37
CA PHE A 69 -8.84 7.30 12.64
C PHE A 69 -9.91 6.18 12.67
N ARG A 70 -10.23 5.57 11.52
CA ARG A 70 -11.24 4.51 11.40
C ARG A 70 -10.63 3.11 11.48
N ASN A 71 -9.30 3.00 11.49
CA ASN A 71 -8.55 1.75 11.53
C ASN A 71 -8.97 0.79 10.40
N ILE A 72 -9.13 1.35 9.20
CA ILE A 72 -9.45 0.63 7.97
C ILE A 72 -8.19 -0.01 7.40
N TYR A 73 -7.06 0.69 7.45
CA TYR A 73 -5.85 0.37 6.73
C TYR A 73 -4.78 -0.29 7.60
N LYS A 74 -3.92 -1.07 6.94
CA LYS A 74 -2.79 -1.77 7.56
C LYS A 74 -1.59 -1.78 6.60
N LYS A 75 -0.39 -1.52 7.13
CA LYS A 75 0.88 -1.75 6.41
C LYS A 75 1.29 -3.21 6.54
N VAL A 76 1.63 -3.83 5.41
CA VAL A 76 2.29 -5.14 5.37
C VAL A 76 3.70 -4.96 4.80
N VAL A 77 4.66 -5.70 5.36
CA VAL A 77 6.08 -5.57 5.03
C VAL A 77 6.61 -6.94 4.63
N GLN A 78 7.18 -7.04 3.43
CA GLN A 78 7.90 -8.21 2.97
C GLN A 78 9.40 -7.98 3.22
N LYS A 79 9.99 -8.81 4.09
CA LYS A 79 11.43 -8.83 4.28
C LYS A 79 12.07 -9.59 3.12
N THR A 80 12.84 -8.88 2.31
CA THR A 80 13.67 -9.47 1.25
C THR A 80 15.05 -9.83 1.80
#